data_AF-A0A9C7B3H6-F1
#
_entry.id   AF-A0A9C7B3H6-F1
#
_cell.length_a   1.000
_cell.length_b   1.000
_cell.length_c   1.000
_cell.angle_alpha   90.00
_cell.angle_beta   90.00
_cell.angle_gamma   90.00
#
_symmetry.space_group_name_H-M   'P 1'
#
loop_
_entity.id
_entity.type
_entity.pdbx_description
1 polymer ?
#
loop_
_entity_poly.entity_id
_entity_poly.type
_entity_poly.pdbx_seq_one_letter_code
_entity_poly.pdbx_strand_id
1 'polypeptide(L)'
;MRDHIYERVLKISQFIAETGATVRQAAQEFQVSKSTVHKDMAERLPKINPHLAEKVRAILDQNKAERHLRGGAATRKKYLGA
;
A
#
# COMPACT_ATOMS: atom_id res chain seq x y z
N MET A 1 5.15 -0.77 -24.79
CA MET A 1 4.14 -1.46 -23.96
C MET A 1 4.50 -1.23 -22.50
N ARG A 2 3.60 -0.63 -21.70
CA ARG A 2 3.61 -0.48 -20.22
C ARG A 2 4.07 0.84 -19.58
N ASP A 3 4.14 1.97 -20.29
CA ASP A 3 4.46 3.27 -19.64
C ASP A 3 3.45 3.63 -18.54
N HIS A 4 2.16 3.37 -18.79
CA HIS A 4 1.09 3.56 -17.79
C HIS A 4 1.26 2.69 -16.53
N ILE A 5 1.90 1.51 -16.63
CA ILE A 5 2.17 0.67 -15.46
C ILE A 5 3.34 1.24 -14.67
N TYR A 6 4.39 1.67 -15.37
CA TYR A 6 5.56 2.26 -14.75
C TYR A 6 5.19 3.52 -13.97
N GLU A 7 4.45 4.44 -14.59
CA GLU A 7 3.95 5.65 -13.94
C GLU A 7 3.05 5.32 -12.75
N ARG A 8 2.14 4.34 -12.89
CA ARG A 8 1.27 3.92 -11.80
C ARG A 8 2.08 3.40 -10.61
N VAL A 9 3.05 2.52 -10.85
CA VAL A 9 3.89 1.94 -9.80
C VAL A 9 4.63 3.05 -9.05
N LEU A 10 5.20 4.02 -9.78
CA LEU A 10 5.88 5.17 -9.17
C LEU A 10 4.92 6.03 -8.34
N LYS A 11 3.78 6.44 -8.89
CA LYS A 11 2.79 7.26 -8.17
C LYS A 11 2.28 6.58 -6.89
N ILE A 12 1.95 5.28 -6.97
CA ILE A 12 1.51 4.50 -5.80
C ILE A 12 2.62 4.42 -4.76
N SER A 13 3.87 4.16 -5.19
CA SER A 13 5.00 4.03 -4.27
C SER A 13 5.35 5.34 -3.57
N GLN A 14 5.30 6.47 -4.29
CA GLN A 14 5.49 7.80 -3.73
C GLN A 14 4.38 8.14 -2.74
N PHE A 15 3.12 7.90 -3.11
CA PHE A 15 1.99 8.10 -2.21
C PHE A 15 2.14 7.31 -0.90
N ILE A 16 2.50 6.02 -0.96
CA ILE A 16 2.72 5.23 0.25
C ILE A 16 3.91 5.76 1.06
N ALA A 17 4.99 6.16 0.39
CA ALA A 17 6.18 6.71 1.05
C ALA A 17 5.90 8.05 1.77
N GLU A 18 5.07 8.90 1.21
CA GLU A 18 4.73 10.23 1.75
C GLU A 18 3.66 10.16 2.85
N THR A 19 2.63 9.31 2.66
CA THR A 19 1.45 9.29 3.53
C THR A 19 1.48 8.17 4.57
N GLY A 20 2.36 7.19 4.44
CA GLY A 20 2.33 5.98 5.25
C GLY A 20 1.14 5.05 4.97
N ALA A 21 0.40 5.30 3.87
CA ALA A 21 -0.86 4.62 3.59
C ALA A 21 -0.72 3.10 3.46
N THR A 22 -1.77 2.39 3.88
CA THR A 22 -1.87 0.94 3.70
C THR A 22 -2.12 0.58 2.24
N VAL A 23 -1.79 -0.66 1.85
CA VAL A 23 -2.13 -1.21 0.52
C VAL A 23 -3.61 -1.05 0.18
N ARG A 24 -4.51 -1.14 1.18
CA ARG A 24 -5.95 -1.01 0.95
C ARG A 24 -6.35 0.43 0.66
N GLN A 25 -5.75 1.40 1.33
CA GLN A 25 -5.98 2.83 1.08
C GLN A 25 -5.43 3.22 -0.28
N ALA A 26 -4.19 2.83 -0.60
CA ALA A 26 -3.60 3.08 -1.91
C ALA A 26 -4.44 2.43 -3.04
N ALA A 27 -4.98 1.23 -2.83
CA ALA A 27 -5.87 0.59 -3.79
C ALA A 27 -7.16 1.42 -4.04
N GLN A 28 -7.74 2.00 -2.99
CA GLN A 28 -8.92 2.86 -3.11
C GLN A 28 -8.59 4.18 -3.83
N GLU A 29 -7.50 4.84 -3.45
CA GLU A 29 -7.07 6.12 -4.02
C GLU A 29 -6.80 6.01 -5.53
N PHE A 30 -6.04 4.99 -5.93
CA PHE A 30 -5.65 4.77 -7.32
C PHE A 30 -6.64 3.92 -8.12
N GLN A 31 -7.82 3.63 -7.56
CA GLN A 31 -8.88 2.83 -8.18
C GLN A 31 -8.41 1.51 -8.79
N VAL A 32 -7.51 0.82 -8.08
CA VAL A 32 -6.98 -0.50 -8.48
C VAL A 32 -7.28 -1.54 -7.42
N SER A 33 -7.19 -2.82 -7.80
CA SER A 33 -7.37 -3.88 -6.80
C SER A 33 -6.20 -3.91 -5.82
N LYS A 34 -6.49 -4.31 -4.57
CA LYS A 34 -5.45 -4.57 -3.55
C LYS A 34 -4.36 -5.52 -4.06
N SER A 35 -4.74 -6.55 -4.81
CA SER A 35 -3.79 -7.52 -5.39
C SER A 35 -2.87 -6.87 -6.41
N THR A 36 -3.41 -5.95 -7.23
CA THR A 36 -2.63 -5.15 -8.18
C THR A 36 -1.58 -4.31 -7.46
N VAL A 37 -1.95 -3.61 -6.39
CA VAL A 37 -0.99 -2.83 -5.58
C VAL A 37 0.08 -3.73 -4.97
N HIS A 38 -0.29 -4.89 -4.42
CA HIS A 38 0.68 -5.83 -3.90
C HIS A 38 1.69 -6.28 -4.96
N LYS A 39 1.21 -6.65 -6.15
CA LYS A 39 2.09 -7.07 -7.25
C LYS A 39 2.99 -5.94 -7.72
N ASP A 40 2.46 -4.72 -7.79
CA ASP A 40 3.20 -3.53 -8.15
C ASP A 40 4.32 -3.23 -7.15
N MET A 41 4.04 -3.28 -5.85
CA MET A 41 5.03 -2.97 -4.80
C MET A 41 6.03 -4.10 -4.57
N ALA A 42 5.61 -5.37 -4.67
CA ALA A 42 6.47 -6.52 -4.38
C ALA A 42 7.32 -6.97 -5.57
N GLU A 43 6.81 -6.91 -6.80
CA GLU A 43 7.50 -7.46 -7.98
C GLU A 43 8.03 -6.38 -8.92
N ARG A 44 7.33 -5.24 -9.05
CA ARG A 44 7.63 -4.23 -10.09
C ARG A 44 8.48 -3.09 -9.55
N LEU A 45 8.11 -2.53 -8.41
CA LEU A 45 8.84 -1.42 -7.79
C LEU A 45 10.32 -1.72 -7.56
N PRO A 46 10.74 -2.91 -7.07
CA PRO A 46 12.17 -3.21 -6.89
C PRO A 46 12.97 -3.21 -8.19
N LYS A 47 12.32 -3.49 -9.33
CA LYS A 47 12.95 -3.46 -10.66
C LYS A 47 13.05 -2.04 -11.24
N ILE A 48 12.20 -1.14 -10.74
CA ILE A 48 12.09 0.24 -11.22
C ILE A 48 12.94 1.17 -10.35
N ASN A 49 12.76 1.11 -9.04
CA ASN A 49 13.47 1.93 -8.07
C ASN A 49 13.68 1.14 -6.76
N PRO A 50 14.85 0.50 -6.60
CA PRO A 50 15.17 -0.29 -5.41
C PRO A 50 15.14 0.52 -4.12
N HIS A 51 15.64 1.76 -4.14
CA HIS A 51 15.69 2.61 -2.95
C HIS A 51 14.29 3.01 -2.46
N LEU A 52 13.39 3.31 -3.39
CA LEU A 52 12.00 3.59 -3.05
C LEU A 52 11.27 2.32 -2.58
N ALA A 53 11.61 1.16 -3.14
CA ALA A 53 11.08 -0.12 -2.70
C ALA A 53 11.39 -0.42 -1.23
N GLU A 54 12.61 -0.12 -0.77
CA GLU A 54 13.00 -0.30 0.64
C GLU A 54 12.18 0.59 1.57
N LYS A 55 12.00 1.87 1.22
CA LYS A 55 11.18 2.82 2.00
C LYS A 55 9.73 2.35 2.11
N VAL A 56 9.13 2.00 0.97
CA VAL A 56 7.76 1.48 0.93
C VAL A 56 7.67 0.19 1.73
N ARG A 57 8.68 -0.69 1.65
CA ARG A 57 8.69 -1.94 2.39
C ARG A 57 8.66 -1.73 3.90
N ALA A 58 9.49 -0.82 4.42
CA ALA A 58 9.50 -0.48 5.85
C ALA A 58 8.11 -0.01 6.34
N ILE A 59 7.46 0.86 5.58
CA ILE A 59 6.10 1.36 5.88
C ILE A 59 5.08 0.22 5.84
N LEU A 60 5.16 -0.66 4.86
CA LEU A 60 4.25 -1.80 4.75
C LEU A 60 4.45 -2.80 5.90
N ASP A 61 5.68 -2.99 6.36
CA ASP A 61 6.00 -3.86 7.49
C ASP A 61 5.52 -3.26 8.82
N GLN A 62 5.66 -1.95 9.03
CA GLN A 62 5.03 -1.25 10.16
C GLN A 62 3.51 -1.41 10.13
N ASN A 63 2.89 -1.15 8.97
CA ASN A 63 1.46 -1.38 8.76
C ASN A 63 1.05 -2.83 9.02
N LYS A 64 1.93 -3.79 8.74
CA LYS A 64 1.67 -5.20 9.01
C LYS A 64 1.70 -5.50 10.50
N ALA A 65 2.61 -4.86 11.25
CA ALA A 65 2.71 -4.97 12.70
C ALA A 65 1.46 -4.40 13.39
N GLU A 66 1.02 -3.20 13.00
CA GLU A 66 -0.13 -2.50 13.60
C GLU A 66 -1.51 -3.04 13.16
N ARG A 67 -1.55 -3.99 12.23
CA ARG A 67 -2.79 -4.53 11.64
C ARG A 67 -3.77 -5.07 12.68
N HIS A 68 -3.27 -5.69 13.75
CA HIS A 68 -4.11 -6.26 14.81
C HIS A 68 -4.86 -5.16 15.58
N LEU A 69 -4.23 -4.01 15.83
CA LEU A 69 -4.87 -2.85 16.45
C LEU A 69 -6.03 -2.33 15.58
N ARG A 70 -5.76 -2.18 14.27
CA ARG A 70 -6.79 -1.78 13.31
C ARG A 70 -7.92 -2.81 13.17
N GLY A 71 -7.58 -4.10 13.25
CA GLY A 71 -8.56 -5.19 13.27
C GLY A 71 -9.48 -5.14 14.50
N GLY A 72 -8.92 -4.93 15.69
CA GLY A 72 -9.69 -4.76 16.92
C GLY A 72 -10.62 -3.55 16.86
N ALA A 73 -10.14 -2.42 16.36
CA ALA A 73 -10.95 -1.22 16.14
C ALA A 73 -12.08 -1.46 15.12
N ALA A 74 -11.83 -2.21 14.05
CA ALA A 74 -12.84 -2.55 13.05
C ALA A 74 -13.95 -3.44 13.63
N THR A 75 -13.61 -4.46 14.44
CA THR A 75 -14.60 -5.29 15.14
C THR A 75 -15.42 -4.46 16.12
N ARG A 76 -14.77 -3.61 16.92
CA ARG A 76 -15.47 -2.70 17.83
C ARG A 76 -16.45 -1.81 17.06
N LYS A 77 -16.02 -1.16 15.98
CA LYS A 77 -16.89 -0.30 15.16
C LYS A 77 -18.07 -1.06 14.53
N LYS A 78 -17.88 -2.34 14.16
CA LYS A 78 -18.94 -3.16 13.56
C LYS A 78 -20.06 -3.51 14.54
N TYR A 79 -19.72 -3.80 15.80
CA TYR A 79 -20.68 -4.34 16.78
C TYR A 79 -21.12 -3.35 17.86
N LEU A 80 -20.30 -2.34 18.16
CA LEU A 80 -20.55 -1.32 19.18
C LEU A 80 -20.75 0.08 18.54
N GLY A 81 -21.09 0.11 17.25
CA GLY A 81 -20.90 1.28 16.39
C GLY A 81 -21.49 2.61 16.88
N ALA A 82 -20.63 3.64 16.74
CA ALA A 82 -20.85 5.10 16.88
C ALA A 82 -21.31 5.60 18.26
#